data_AF-A0A354GK71-F1
#
_entry.id   AF-A0A354GK71-F1
#
_cell.length_a   1.000
_cell.length_b   1.000
_cell.length_c   1.000
_cell.angle_alpha   90.00
_cell.angle_beta   90.00
_cell.angle_gamma   90.00
#
_symmetry.space_group_name_H-M   'P 1'
#
loop_
_entity.id
_entity.type
_entity.pdbx_description
1 polymer ?
#
loop_
_entity_poly.entity_id
_entity_poly.type
_entity_poly.pdbx_seq_one_letter_code
_entity_poly.pdbx_strand_id
1 'polypeptide(L)'
;MNAWRWVDPRTNKVRLADLQAYFHRKGWTLKPNPNPHLLRYEEPRVGRRRPFFYVIPSSDQFSDFHVSVIYMITTFSEMEDRHPVELLDDILRCGAESAHGNGATRQKDAKAVRLKKS
;
A
#
# COMPACT_ATOMS: atom_id res chain seq x y z
N MET A 1 4.76 6.25 24.39
CA MET A 1 4.76 4.79 24.27
C MET A 1 6.16 4.27 24.00
N ASN A 2 6.48 3.06 24.48
CA ASN A 2 7.77 2.42 24.21
C ASN A 2 7.66 1.66 22.88
N ALA A 3 7.84 2.35 21.74
CA ALA A 3 7.71 1.81 20.38
C ALA A 3 8.64 0.60 20.09
N TRP A 4 9.59 0.34 20.99
CA TRP A 4 10.61 -0.69 20.88
C TRP A 4 10.16 -2.10 21.30
N ARG A 5 8.96 -2.29 21.88
CA ARG A 5 8.53 -3.63 22.33
C ARG A 5 7.93 -4.50 21.24
N TRP A 6 7.50 -3.93 20.13
CA TRP A 6 6.95 -4.69 19.02
C TRP A 6 7.78 -4.45 17.76
N VAL A 7 8.64 -5.41 17.43
CA VAL A 7 9.38 -5.44 16.17
C VAL A 7 9.14 -6.82 15.56
N ASP A 8 8.11 -6.94 14.74
CA ASP A 8 7.88 -8.16 13.98
C ASP A 8 8.87 -8.22 12.79
N PRO A 9 9.71 -9.28 12.67
CA PRO A 9 10.67 -9.38 11.57
C PRO A 9 10.06 -9.35 10.17
N ARG A 10 8.76 -9.65 10.04
CA ARG A 10 8.03 -9.60 8.77
C ARG A 10 7.81 -8.17 8.26
N THR A 11 8.03 -7.15 9.08
CA THR A 11 8.07 -5.74 8.62
C THR A 11 9.10 -5.52 7.51
N ASN A 12 10.18 -6.32 7.47
CA ASN A 12 11.18 -6.30 6.39
C ASN A 12 10.64 -6.82 5.04
N LYS A 13 9.50 -7.51 5.03
CA LYS A 13 8.85 -8.01 3.82
C LYS A 13 7.92 -6.99 3.18
N VAL A 14 7.54 -5.94 3.92
CA VAL A 14 6.64 -4.89 3.44
C VAL A 14 7.34 -4.08 2.36
N ARG A 15 6.66 -3.89 1.24
CA ARG A 15 7.06 -3.04 0.12
C ARG A 15 6.22 -1.78 0.06
N LEU A 16 6.72 -0.77 -0.65
CA LEU A 16 5.95 0.45 -0.90
C LEU A 16 4.58 0.13 -1.51
N ALA A 17 4.54 -0.76 -2.50
CA ALA A 17 3.30 -1.17 -3.17
C ALA A 17 2.26 -1.74 -2.19
N ASP A 18 2.69 -2.48 -1.17
CA ASP A 18 1.80 -3.05 -0.14
C ASP A 18 1.14 -1.94 0.69
N LEU A 19 1.93 -0.92 1.07
CA LEU A 19 1.41 0.25 1.78
C LEU A 19 0.41 1.03 0.94
N GLN A 20 0.73 1.27 -0.34
CA GLN A 20 -0.16 1.97 -1.25
C GLN A 20 -1.47 1.19 -1.42
N ALA A 21 -1.39 -0.12 -1.65
CA ALA A 21 -2.56 -1.00 -1.73
C ALA A 21 -3.41 -0.95 -0.45
N TYR A 22 -2.75 -1.00 0.72
CA TYR A 22 -3.42 -0.86 2.01
C TYR A 22 -4.17 0.47 2.14
N PHE A 23 -3.51 1.59 1.85
CA PHE A 23 -4.12 2.92 1.88
C PHE A 23 -5.32 3.02 0.92
N HIS A 24 -5.16 2.55 -0.31
CA HIS A 24 -6.25 2.54 -1.29
C HIS A 24 -7.44 1.70 -0.84
N ARG A 25 -7.19 0.50 -0.30
CA ARG A 25 -8.25 -0.37 0.23
C ARG A 25 -8.99 0.26 1.41
N LYS A 26 -8.28 1.02 2.25
CA LYS A 26 -8.86 1.78 3.36
C LYS A 26 -9.56 3.07 2.92
N GLY A 27 -9.60 3.37 1.62
CA GLY A 27 -10.24 4.58 1.08
C GLY A 27 -9.41 5.86 1.26
N TRP A 28 -8.13 5.75 1.60
CA TRP A 28 -7.25 6.90 1.69
C TRP A 28 -6.92 7.42 0.30
N THR A 29 -6.76 8.74 0.18
CA THR A 29 -6.48 9.39 -1.10
C THR A 29 -5.09 9.99 -1.11
N LEU A 30 -4.32 9.71 -2.17
CA LEU A 30 -3.02 10.35 -2.38
C LEU A 30 -3.23 11.84 -2.65
N LYS A 31 -2.48 12.69 -1.96
CA LYS A 31 -2.46 14.15 -2.13
C LYS A 31 -1.09 14.63 -2.58
N PRO A 32 -1.02 15.76 -3.31
CA PRO A 32 0.25 16.38 -3.66
C PRO A 32 1.10 16.65 -2.43
N ASN A 33 2.41 16.47 -2.53
CA ASN A 33 3.39 16.83 -1.50
C ASN A 33 4.49 17.67 -2.16
N PRO A 34 4.89 18.83 -1.61
CA PRO A 34 6.00 19.60 -2.16
C PRO A 34 7.33 18.83 -2.18
N ASN A 35 7.48 17.82 -1.30
CA ASN A 35 8.65 16.95 -1.32
C ASN A 35 8.38 15.69 -2.17
N PRO A 36 9.07 15.49 -3.32
CA PRO A 36 8.86 14.33 -4.18
C PRO A 36 9.35 13.00 -3.57
N HIS A 37 10.17 13.06 -2.52
CA HIS A 37 10.64 11.88 -1.79
C HIS A 37 9.62 11.34 -0.78
N LEU A 38 8.45 12.01 -0.66
CA LEU A 38 7.41 11.67 0.30
C LEU A 38 6.05 11.57 -0.38
N LEU A 39 5.31 10.49 -0.11
CA LEU A 39 3.92 10.36 -0.48
C LEU A 39 3.03 10.76 0.69
N ARG A 40 2.02 11.58 0.43
CA ARG A 40 1.07 12.05 1.46
C ARG A 40 -0.31 11.48 1.19
N TYR A 41 -0.84 10.72 2.13
CA TYR A 41 -2.19 10.16 2.07
C TYR A 41 -3.11 10.89 3.04
N GLU A 42 -4.31 11.24 2.58
CA GLU A 42 -5.40 11.79 3.40
C GLU A 42 -6.38 10.68 3.75
N GLU A 43 -6.74 10.58 5.02
CA GLU A 43 -7.76 9.66 5.52
C GLU A 43 -9.12 9.95 4.85
N PRO A 44 -9.94 8.91 4.55
CA PRO A 44 -11.33 9.14 4.14
C PRO A 44 -12.06 10.01 5.18
N ARG A 45 -12.78 11.03 4.72
CA ARG A 45 -13.48 11.96 5.63
C ARG A 45 -14.59 11.24 6.40
N VAL A 46 -14.36 11.04 7.69
CA VAL A 46 -15.39 10.63 8.64
C VAL A 46 -15.89 11.88 9.39
N GLY A 47 -16.98 12.47 8.91
CA GLY A 47 -17.66 13.60 9.57
C GLY A 47 -16.97 14.97 9.41
N ARG A 48 -17.08 15.81 10.45
CA ARG A 48 -16.63 17.24 10.43
C ARG A 48 -15.23 17.46 11.03
N ARG A 49 -14.47 16.39 11.33
CA ARG A 49 -13.13 16.54 11.91
C ARG A 49 -12.13 17.05 10.89
N ARG A 50 -11.04 17.66 11.37
CA ARG A 50 -9.89 18.02 10.51
C ARG A 50 -9.34 16.74 9.86
N PRO A 51 -8.98 16.77 8.56
CA PRO A 51 -8.45 15.61 7.87
C PRO A 51 -7.12 15.19 8.50
N PHE A 52 -6.97 13.89 8.73
CA PHE A 52 -5.70 13.31 9.14
C PHE A 52 -4.87 12.98 7.89
N PHE A 53 -3.59 13.36 7.93
CA PHE A 53 -2.64 13.04 6.87
C PHE A 53 -1.57 12.13 7.41
N TYR A 54 -1.20 11.13 6.61
CA TYR A 54 -0.04 10.30 6.88
C TYR A 54 0.96 10.41 5.73
N VAL A 55 2.24 10.40 6.06
CA VAL A 55 3.33 10.59 5.10
C VAL A 55 4.25 9.39 5.17
N ILE A 56 4.57 8.83 4.01
CA ILE A 56 5.53 7.73 3.86
C ILE A 56 6.61 8.10 2.84
N PRO A 57 7.80 7.48 2.90
CA PRO A 57 8.80 7.65 1.86
C PRO A 57 8.28 7.13 0.50
N SER A 58 8.66 7.80 -0.59
CA SER A 58 8.19 7.45 -1.94
C SER A 58 8.95 6.31 -2.61
N SER A 59 9.90 5.70 -1.91
CA SER A 59 10.65 4.53 -2.34
C SER A 59 10.97 3.63 -1.16
N ASP A 60 10.95 2.31 -1.37
CA ASP A 60 11.39 1.32 -0.39
C ASP A 60 12.93 1.17 -0.33
N GLN A 61 13.66 1.91 -1.18
CA GLN A 61 15.12 1.99 -1.18
C GLN A 61 15.66 3.05 -0.21
N PHE A 62 14.79 3.90 0.35
CA PHE A 62 15.21 4.88 1.34
C PHE A 62 15.48 4.22 2.68
N SER A 63 16.55 4.65 3.35
CA SER A 63 17.06 4.04 4.58
C SER A 63 16.06 4.11 5.75
N ASP A 64 15.15 5.09 5.72
CA ASP A 64 14.12 5.32 6.71
C ASP A 64 12.79 4.60 6.39
N PHE A 65 12.70 3.89 5.27
CA PHE A 65 11.47 3.22 4.85
C PHE A 65 10.99 2.20 5.90
N HIS A 66 11.85 1.29 6.33
CA HIS A 66 11.48 0.26 7.31
C HIS A 66 11.10 0.85 8.67
N VAL A 67 11.81 1.89 9.10
CA VAL A 67 11.48 2.63 10.33
C VAL A 67 10.12 3.31 10.18
N SER A 68 9.83 3.91 9.03
CA SER A 68 8.52 4.50 8.72
C SER A 68 7.40 3.45 8.74
N VAL A 69 7.63 2.24 8.23
CA VAL A 69 6.66 1.13 8.31
C VAL A 69 6.34 0.76 9.76
N ILE A 70 7.35 0.64 10.62
CA ILE A 70 7.15 0.32 12.05
C ILE A 70 6.35 1.42 12.74
N TYR A 71 6.70 2.69 12.49
CA TYR A 71 5.94 3.82 13.02
C TYR A 71 4.50 3.87 12.52
N MET A 72 4.27 3.55 11.25
CA MET A 72 2.93 3.47 10.70
C MET A 72 2.11 2.40 11.40
N ILE A 73 2.66 1.19 11.53
CA ILE A 73 1.92 0.08 12.11
C ILE A 73 1.58 0.35 13.58
N THR A 74 2.53 0.87 14.35
CA THR A 74 2.29 1.23 15.75
C THR A 74 1.25 2.35 15.88
N THR A 75 1.37 3.41 15.08
CA THR A 75 0.41 4.53 15.08
C THR A 75 -1.00 4.05 14.70
N PHE A 76 -1.12 3.24 13.66
CA PHE A 76 -2.43 2.80 13.15
C PHE A 76 -3.05 1.74 14.04
N SER A 77 -2.23 0.91 14.69
CA SER A 77 -2.68 -0.01 15.74
C SER A 77 -3.37 0.73 16.87
N GLU A 78 -2.77 1.84 17.34
CA GLU A 78 -3.36 2.68 18.38
C GLU A 78 -4.63 3.42 17.89
N MET A 79 -4.61 3.94 16.65
CA MET A 79 -5.75 4.65 16.08
C MET A 79 -6.96 3.75 15.78
N GLU A 80 -6.72 2.51 15.32
CA GLU A 80 -7.76 1.54 14.99
C GLU A 80 -8.17 0.66 16.19
N ASP A 81 -7.52 0.79 17.35
CA ASP A 81 -7.64 -0.13 18.51
C ASP A 81 -7.50 -1.61 18.09
N ARG A 82 -6.46 -1.87 17.28
CA ARG A 82 -6.17 -3.19 16.70
C ARG A 82 -4.76 -3.65 17.03
N HIS A 83 -4.54 -4.95 17.12
CA HIS A 83 -3.21 -5.47 17.41
C HIS A 83 -2.25 -5.21 16.22
N PRO A 84 -0.99 -4.77 16.45
CA PRO A 84 -0.05 -4.45 15.37
C PRO A 84 0.18 -5.57 14.36
N VAL A 85 0.15 -6.83 14.82
CA VAL A 85 0.31 -8.02 13.96
C VAL A 85 -0.83 -8.16 12.95
N GLU A 86 -2.07 -7.88 13.36
CA GLU A 86 -3.22 -7.98 12.45
C GLU A 86 -3.15 -6.91 11.36
N LEU A 87 -2.68 -5.72 11.72
CA LEU A 87 -2.46 -4.65 10.77
C LEU A 87 -1.35 -5.02 9.76
N LEU A 88 -0.26 -5.63 10.24
CA LEU A 88 0.82 -6.11 9.38
C LEU A 88 0.33 -7.21 8.42
N ASP A 89 -0.49 -8.15 8.89
CA ASP A 89 -1.08 -9.19 8.06
C ASP A 89 -2.00 -8.60 6.98
N ASP A 90 -2.79 -7.57 7.31
CA ASP A 90 -3.62 -6.86 6.33
C ASP A 90 -2.78 -6.17 5.25
N ILE A 91 -1.69 -5.49 5.62
CA ILE A 91 -0.79 -4.82 4.68
C ILE A 91 -0.20 -5.85 3.70
N LEU A 92 0.37 -6.94 4.23
CA LEU A 92 0.99 -7.99 3.41
C LEU A 92 -0.03 -8.69 2.50
N ARG A 93 -1.28 -8.86 2.97
CA ARG A 93 -2.37 -9.44 2.15
C ARG A 93 -2.76 -8.51 1.01
N CYS A 94 -2.88 -7.20 1.24
CA CYS A 94 -3.23 -6.23 0.19
C CYS A 94 -2.21 -6.20 -0.95
N GLY A 95 -0.92 -6.33 -0.61
CA GLY A 95 0.16 -6.46 -1.59
C GLY A 95 0.04 -7.70 -2.47
N ALA A 96 -0.18 -8.86 -1.84
CA ALA A 96 -0.33 -10.13 -2.55
C ALA A 96 -1.55 -10.13 -3.50
N GLU A 97 -2.66 -9.54 -3.09
CA GLU A 97 -3.88 -9.40 -3.91
C GLU A 97 -3.64 -8.46 -5.11
N SER A 98 -2.90 -7.36 -4.90
CA SER A 98 -2.55 -6.41 -5.98
C SER A 98 -1.62 -7.05 -7.03
N ALA A 99 -0.75 -7.97 -6.63
CA ALA A 99 0.12 -8.70 -7.56
C ALA A 99 -0.62 -9.76 -8.40
N HIS A 100 -1.74 -10.30 -7.92
CA HIS A 100 -2.54 -11.32 -8.63
C HIS A 100 -3.56 -10.73 -9.63
N GLY A 101 -3.72 -9.40 -9.68
CA GLY A 101 -4.65 -8.71 -10.58
C GLY A 101 -4.30 -8.73 -12.07
N ASN A 102 -3.12 -9.25 -12.46
CA ASN A 102 -2.75 -9.42 -13.87
C ASN A 102 -3.25 -10.78 -14.41
N GLY A 103 -4.58 -10.88 -14.52
CA GLY A 103 -5.24 -11.91 -15.31
C GLY A 103 -4.81 -11.81 -16.78
N ALA A 104 -4.32 -12.93 -17.31
CA ALA A 104 -3.85 -13.10 -18.67
C ALA A 104 -4.89 -12.72 -19.73
N THR A 105 -4.61 -11.73 -20.58
CA THR A 105 -5.21 -11.65 -21.92
C THR A 105 -4.51 -12.65 -22.83
N ARG A 106 -4.86 -13.92 -22.68
CA ARG A 106 -4.54 -14.97 -23.66
C ARG A 106 -5.65 -14.97 -24.70
N GLN A 107 -5.70 -13.97 -25.58
CA GLN A 107 -6.59 -14.06 -26.74
C GLN A 107 -5.87 -14.85 -27.84
N LYS A 108 -6.23 -16.13 -27.89
CA LYS A 108 -5.87 -17.13 -28.90
C LYS A 108 -6.08 -16.61 -30.32
N ASP A 109 -5.16 -17.00 -31.19
CA ASP A 109 -5.31 -17.29 -32.62
C ASP A 109 -6.66 -16.97 -33.27
N ALA A 110 -6.70 -15.90 -34.06
CA ALA A 110 -7.56 -15.84 -35.26
C ALA A 110 -6.72 -16.28 -36.46
N LYS A 111 -6.53 -17.59 -36.60
CA LYS A 111 -5.97 -18.21 -37.80
C LYS A 111 -6.97 -18.11 -38.95
N ALA A 112 -6.54 -17.47 -40.02
CA ALA A 112 -6.90 -17.73 -41.42
C ALA A 112 -8.37 -17.64 -41.85
N VAL A 113 -8.73 -16.54 -42.55
CA VAL A 113 -9.56 -16.63 -43.76
C VAL A 113 -9.02 -15.65 -44.83
N ARG A 114 -8.27 -16.24 -45.76
CA ARG A 114 -8.43 -16.06 -47.22
C ARG A 114 -7.75 -14.88 -47.92
N LEU A 115 -6.51 -15.17 -48.31
CA LEU A 115 -6.01 -14.99 -49.67
C LEU A 115 -7.11 -15.25 -50.74
N LYS A 116 -7.40 -14.27 -51.61
CA LYS A 116 -7.77 -14.37 -53.04
C LYS A 116 -7.78 -12.93 -53.58
N LYS A 117 -6.81 -12.54 -54.42
CA LYS A 117 -6.94 -12.47 -55.89
C LYS A 117 -8.24 -11.74 -56.27
N SER A 118 -8.20 -10.52 -56.77
CA SER A 118 -7.74 -10.17 -58.12
C SER A 118 -7.60 -8.66 -58.29
#